data_AF-A0A7Y5A5D8-F1
#
_entry.id   AF-A0A7Y5A5D8-F1
#
_cell.length_a   1.000
_cell.length_b   1.000
_cell.length_c   1.000
_cell.angle_alpha   90.00
_cell.angle_beta   90.00
_cell.angle_gamma   90.00
#
_symmetry.space_group_name_H-M   'P 1'
#
loop_
_entity.id
_entity.type
_entity.pdbx_description
1 polymer ?
#
loop_
_entity_poly.entity_id
_entity_poly.type
_entity_poly.pdbx_seq_one_letter_code
_entity_poly.pdbx_strand_id
1 'polypeptide(L)'
;MRKITIITIILFIGKFCFGQPEIVIPDSKEEESFMQLKEGAIKGEIAYFSYTGSLMTESDSFPKTKVNDITIVSCTDSSATFSKDNLKINLRSVKFDTAGHKLTYDPKQPFLIMIDDKYFWGTDGGVPKERIESVTLQNGKHRITLPDSAISGIYEPNFCDNDKETKKVSHISCKTFQSVDKKRIYIYMQNSDGAGGYELTWIIQDNKYYGRIIDYGF
;
A
#
# COMPACT_ATOMS: atom_id res chain seq x y z
N MET A 1 7.18 76.09 41.70
CA MET A 1 6.44 74.99 42.34
C MET A 1 5.66 74.23 41.27
N ARG A 2 6.14 73.07 40.83
CA ARG A 2 5.54 72.27 39.76
C ARG A 2 5.12 70.92 40.37
N LYS A 3 3.82 70.62 40.33
CA LYS A 3 3.24 69.36 40.83
C LYS A 3 3.63 68.22 39.86
N ILE A 4 4.16 67.12 40.39
CA ILE A 4 4.45 65.89 39.64
C ILE A 4 3.33 64.89 39.98
N THR A 5 2.58 64.47 38.97
CA THR A 5 1.59 63.40 39.05
C THR A 5 2.29 62.08 38.75
N ILE A 6 2.20 61.12 39.67
CA ILE A 6 2.72 59.76 39.49
C ILE A 6 1.63 58.92 38.81
N ILE A 7 1.95 58.31 37.67
CA ILE A 7 1.10 57.32 36.99
C ILE A 7 1.69 55.94 37.27
N THR A 8 0.90 55.09 37.92
CA THR A 8 1.23 53.67 38.15
C THR A 8 0.84 52.87 36.91
N ILE A 9 1.83 52.25 36.25
CA ILE A 9 1.61 51.32 35.13
C ILE A 9 1.56 49.90 35.69
N ILE A 10 0.42 49.23 35.53
CA ILE A 10 0.23 47.81 35.84
C ILE A 10 0.62 47.01 34.59
N LEU A 11 1.68 46.21 34.69
CA LEU A 11 2.06 45.24 33.65
C LEU A 11 1.23 43.95 33.80
N PHE A 12 0.33 43.70 32.85
CA PHE A 12 -0.29 42.39 32.65
C PHE A 12 0.67 41.51 31.84
N ILE A 13 1.28 40.52 32.49
CA ILE A 13 2.00 39.45 31.80
C ILE A 13 0.98 38.40 31.39
N GLY A 14 0.45 38.53 30.17
CA GLY A 14 -0.33 37.47 29.53
C GLY A 14 0.60 36.32 29.14
N LYS A 15 0.40 35.14 29.72
CA LYS A 15 1.00 33.91 29.21
C LYS A 15 0.34 33.55 27.88
N PHE A 16 0.97 33.93 26.77
CA PHE A 16 0.69 33.32 25.47
C PHE A 16 1.29 31.91 25.49
N CYS A 17 0.44 30.92 25.75
CA CYS A 17 0.76 29.53 25.45
C CYS A 17 0.59 29.35 23.94
N PHE A 18 1.68 29.39 23.18
CA PHE A 18 1.66 28.92 21.80
C PHE A 18 1.55 27.40 21.82
N GLY A 19 0.36 26.88 21.50
CA GLY A 19 0.22 25.49 21.07
C GLY A 19 1.14 25.27 19.86
N GLN A 20 1.91 24.18 19.87
CA GLN A 20 2.75 23.84 18.72
C GLN A 20 1.87 23.70 17.48
N PRO A 21 2.27 24.23 16.30
CA PRO A 21 1.60 23.89 15.06
C PRO A 21 1.76 22.38 14.88
N GLU A 22 0.64 21.67 14.89
CA GLU A 22 0.59 20.30 14.40
C GLU A 22 1.03 20.37 12.94
N ILE A 23 2.23 19.88 12.65
CA ILE A 23 2.67 19.72 11.28
C ILE A 23 1.80 18.60 10.72
N VAL A 24 0.69 18.97 10.10
CA VAL A 24 -0.07 18.09 9.24
C VAL A 24 0.82 17.87 8.02
N ILE A 25 1.68 16.87 8.09
CA ILE A 25 2.39 16.40 6.90
C ILE A 25 1.31 15.69 6.07
N PRO A 26 0.99 16.18 4.87
CA PRO A 26 -0.02 15.54 4.03
C PRO A 26 0.42 14.10 3.77
N ASP A 27 -0.42 13.15 4.17
CA ASP A 27 -0.14 11.74 3.98
C ASP A 27 -0.37 11.41 2.50
N SER A 28 0.71 11.28 1.73
CA SER A 28 0.64 10.91 0.31
C SER A 28 -0.04 9.55 0.07
N LYS A 29 -0.30 8.78 1.14
CA LYS A 29 -0.98 7.49 1.10
C LYS A 29 -2.45 7.58 0.68
N GLU A 30 -3.12 8.71 0.91
CA GLU A 30 -4.55 8.84 0.57
C GLU A 30 -4.81 8.88 -0.95
N GLU A 31 -3.85 9.35 -1.75
CA GLU A 31 -4.00 9.47 -3.21
C GLU A 31 -4.12 8.11 -3.91
N GLU A 32 -3.59 7.05 -3.30
CA GLU A 32 -3.60 5.70 -3.84
C GLU A 32 -4.78 4.86 -3.32
N SER A 33 -5.71 5.43 -2.57
CA SER A 33 -6.85 4.68 -2.01
C SER A 33 -7.90 4.32 -3.05
N PHE A 34 -8.57 3.18 -2.84
CA PHE A 34 -9.76 2.76 -3.59
C PHE A 34 -10.82 3.87 -3.64
N MET A 35 -10.94 4.68 -2.59
CA MET A 35 -11.91 5.78 -2.53
C MET A 35 -11.66 6.88 -3.55
N GLN A 36 -10.41 7.09 -3.93
CA GLN A 36 -10.02 8.10 -4.92
C GLN A 36 -10.21 7.61 -6.37
N LEU A 37 -10.56 6.34 -6.57
CA LEU A 37 -10.86 5.83 -7.91
C LEU A 37 -12.11 6.52 -8.46
N LYS A 38 -11.96 7.01 -9.70
CA LYS A 38 -13.09 7.46 -10.51
C LYS A 38 -14.03 6.30 -10.79
N GLU A 39 -15.33 6.59 -10.79
CA GLU A 39 -16.35 5.63 -11.22
C GLU A 39 -16.06 5.09 -12.61
N GLY A 40 -16.22 3.78 -12.78
CA GLY A 40 -15.95 3.08 -14.03
C GLY A 40 -15.58 1.62 -13.85
N ALA A 41 -15.17 0.98 -14.95
CA ALA A 41 -14.89 -0.45 -14.99
C ALA A 41 -13.85 -0.88 -13.95
N ILE A 42 -12.72 -0.17 -13.85
CA ILE A 42 -11.64 -0.49 -12.91
C ILE A 42 -12.16 -0.51 -11.46
N LYS A 43 -12.92 0.51 -11.04
CA LYS A 43 -13.45 0.58 -9.67
C LYS A 43 -14.43 -0.56 -9.39
N GLY A 44 -15.36 -0.81 -10.31
CA GLY A 44 -16.32 -1.92 -10.18
C GLY A 44 -15.66 -3.30 -10.19
N GLU A 45 -14.59 -3.48 -10.97
CA GLU A 45 -13.81 -4.73 -11.04
C GLU A 45 -12.98 -4.95 -9.77
N ILE A 46 -12.32 -3.91 -9.23
CA ILE A 46 -11.60 -4.00 -7.95
C ILE A 46 -12.58 -4.30 -6.80
N ALA A 47 -13.74 -3.64 -6.79
CA ALA A 47 -14.79 -3.86 -5.78
C ALA A 47 -15.31 -5.31 -5.72
N TYR A 48 -15.11 -6.10 -6.79
CA TYR A 48 -15.48 -7.50 -6.82
C TYR A 48 -14.56 -8.38 -5.96
N PHE A 49 -13.28 -8.01 -5.79
CA PHE A 49 -12.28 -8.88 -5.15
C PHE A 49 -11.49 -8.28 -3.99
N SER A 50 -11.33 -6.96 -3.91
CA SER A 50 -10.59 -6.30 -2.81
C SER A 50 -11.42 -6.32 -1.52
N TYR A 51 -10.75 -6.36 -0.37
CA TYR A 51 -11.43 -6.30 0.91
C TYR A 51 -12.15 -4.95 1.09
N THR A 52 -11.46 -3.81 0.90
CA THR A 52 -12.05 -2.46 1.07
C THR A 52 -13.23 -2.26 0.12
N GLY A 53 -13.05 -2.60 -1.16
CA GLY A 53 -14.13 -2.51 -2.14
C GLY A 53 -15.32 -3.43 -1.82
N SER A 54 -15.10 -4.58 -1.18
CA SER A 54 -16.20 -5.47 -0.79
C SER A 54 -17.05 -4.89 0.35
N LEU A 55 -16.44 -4.20 1.32
CA LEU A 55 -17.14 -3.53 2.42
C LEU A 55 -17.98 -2.35 1.92
N MET A 56 -17.43 -1.52 1.03
CA MET A 56 -18.06 -0.27 0.63
C MET A 56 -19.27 -0.43 -0.29
N THR A 57 -19.34 -1.55 -1.01
CA THR A 57 -20.51 -1.89 -1.83
C THR A 57 -21.75 -2.25 -1.01
N GLU A 58 -21.60 -2.61 0.27
CA GLU A 58 -22.74 -2.89 1.15
C GLU A 58 -23.42 -1.59 1.62
N SER A 59 -22.70 -0.47 1.65
CA SER A 59 -23.22 0.84 2.06
C SER A 59 -23.67 1.73 0.89
N ASP A 60 -22.97 1.71 -0.26
CA ASP A 60 -23.10 2.79 -1.27
C ASP A 60 -23.65 2.36 -2.64
N SER A 61 -24.22 1.15 -2.77
CA SER A 61 -24.85 0.67 -4.02
C SER A 61 -23.94 0.68 -5.27
N PHE A 62 -22.62 0.53 -5.10
CA PHE A 62 -21.68 0.46 -6.21
C PHE A 62 -21.75 -0.91 -6.95
N PRO A 63 -21.78 -0.94 -8.29
CA PRO A 63 -21.86 -2.18 -9.04
C PRO A 63 -20.54 -2.95 -9.01
N LYS A 64 -20.53 -4.14 -8.38
CA LYS A 64 -19.45 -5.12 -8.52
C LYS A 64 -19.45 -5.69 -9.93
N THR A 65 -18.32 -5.59 -10.62
CA THR A 65 -18.14 -6.16 -11.96
C THR A 65 -17.30 -7.41 -11.85
N LYS A 66 -17.87 -8.54 -12.27
CA LYS A 66 -17.18 -9.84 -12.20
C LYS A 66 -15.88 -9.83 -13.00
N VAL A 67 -14.83 -10.39 -12.41
CA VAL A 67 -13.56 -10.69 -13.06
C VAL A 67 -13.31 -12.20 -13.04
N ASN A 68 -12.33 -12.65 -13.83
CA ASN A 68 -11.95 -14.06 -13.92
C ASN A 68 -10.64 -14.29 -13.16
N ASP A 69 -10.60 -15.32 -12.31
CA ASP A 69 -9.36 -15.73 -11.65
C ASP A 69 -8.30 -16.21 -12.65
N ILE A 70 -7.04 -15.97 -12.29
CA ILE A 70 -5.85 -16.58 -12.87
C ILE A 70 -5.24 -17.48 -11.78
N THR A 71 -5.02 -18.74 -12.12
CA THR A 71 -4.72 -19.79 -11.13
C THR A 71 -3.30 -19.67 -10.60
N ILE A 72 -3.13 -19.84 -9.29
CA ILE A 72 -1.80 -19.97 -8.69
C ILE A 72 -1.20 -21.34 -9.04
N VAL A 73 0.04 -21.35 -9.51
CA VAL A 73 0.77 -22.55 -9.94
C VAL A 73 1.78 -22.98 -8.89
N SER A 74 2.45 -22.02 -8.27
CA SER A 74 3.42 -22.27 -7.22
C SER A 74 3.49 -21.07 -6.29
N CYS A 75 3.70 -21.33 -5.00
CA CYS A 75 3.84 -20.29 -4.02
C CYS A 75 4.80 -20.71 -2.91
N THR A 76 5.58 -19.75 -2.46
CA THR A 76 6.49 -19.85 -1.33
C THR A 76 6.40 -18.55 -0.54
N ASP A 77 7.11 -18.52 0.56
CA ASP A 77 7.32 -17.39 1.46
C ASP A 77 7.84 -16.15 0.70
N SER A 78 8.62 -16.35 -0.38
CA SER A 78 9.31 -15.27 -1.12
C SER A 78 8.92 -15.15 -2.59
N SER A 79 7.97 -15.97 -3.07
CA SER A 79 7.54 -15.90 -4.47
C SER A 79 6.16 -16.48 -4.70
N ALA A 80 5.43 -15.93 -5.65
CA ALA A 80 4.19 -16.51 -6.17
C ALA A 80 4.19 -16.52 -7.69
N THR A 81 3.67 -17.58 -8.30
CA THR A 81 3.49 -17.70 -9.75
C THR A 81 2.05 -18.04 -10.08
N PHE A 82 1.46 -17.29 -11.01
CA PHE A 82 0.11 -17.51 -11.51
C PHE A 82 0.15 -17.78 -13.01
N SER A 83 -0.75 -18.61 -13.52
CA SER A 83 -0.90 -18.83 -14.95
C SER A 83 -2.34 -19.08 -15.38
N LYS A 84 -2.61 -18.73 -16.64
CA LYS A 84 -3.85 -19.05 -17.36
C LYS A 84 -3.61 -18.91 -18.85
N ASP A 85 -3.80 -19.98 -19.61
CA ASP A 85 -3.50 -20.01 -21.05
C ASP A 85 -2.05 -19.52 -21.32
N ASN A 86 -1.91 -18.40 -22.06
CA ASN A 86 -0.63 -17.77 -22.38
C ASN A 86 -0.20 -16.67 -21.39
N LEU A 87 -0.95 -16.49 -20.29
CA LEU A 87 -0.63 -15.55 -19.22
C LEU A 87 0.22 -16.25 -18.16
N LYS A 88 1.30 -15.59 -17.75
CA LYS A 88 2.11 -15.97 -16.59
C LYS A 88 2.49 -14.73 -15.80
N ILE A 89 2.23 -14.75 -14.50
CA ILE A 89 2.59 -13.66 -13.56
C ILE A 89 3.56 -14.24 -12.53
N ASN A 90 4.66 -13.56 -12.26
CA ASN A 90 5.59 -13.94 -11.19
C ASN A 90 5.83 -12.76 -10.26
N LEU A 91 5.70 -13.01 -8.97
CA LEU A 91 6.02 -12.11 -7.87
C LEU A 91 7.24 -12.65 -7.13
N ARG A 92 8.16 -11.77 -6.76
CA ARG A 92 9.35 -12.13 -5.96
C ARG A 92 9.63 -11.06 -4.92
N SER A 93 9.90 -11.49 -3.69
CA SER A 93 10.43 -10.66 -2.61
C SER A 93 11.88 -11.00 -2.32
N VAL A 94 12.57 -10.06 -1.67
CA VAL A 94 13.92 -10.22 -1.13
C VAL A 94 14.01 -9.50 0.21
N LYS A 95 15.06 -9.80 0.98
CA LYS A 95 15.38 -9.03 2.18
C LYS A 95 15.59 -7.56 1.83
N PHE A 96 15.08 -6.69 2.69
CA PHE A 96 15.36 -5.26 2.62
C PHE A 96 16.76 -5.01 3.20
N ASP A 97 17.65 -4.49 2.37
CA ASP A 97 18.95 -3.98 2.81
C ASP A 97 18.77 -2.50 3.17
N THR A 98 19.11 -2.13 4.40
CA THR A 98 19.02 -0.75 4.86
C THR A 98 20.22 0.08 4.41
N ALA A 99 21.31 -0.55 3.96
CA ALA A 99 22.48 0.14 3.49
C ALA A 99 22.15 1.00 2.26
N GLY A 100 22.46 2.29 2.35
CA GLY A 100 22.22 3.25 1.26
C GLY A 100 20.82 3.88 1.27
N HIS A 101 19.94 3.50 2.19
CA HIS A 101 18.63 4.12 2.36
C HIS A 101 18.64 5.19 3.47
N LYS A 102 17.88 6.27 3.24
CA LYS A 102 17.65 7.29 4.26
C LYS A 102 16.45 6.92 5.11
N LEU A 103 16.71 6.54 6.35
CA LEU A 103 15.66 6.22 7.34
C LEU A 103 15.32 7.48 8.14
N THR A 104 14.05 7.89 8.11
CA THR A 104 13.57 9.04 8.87
C THR A 104 12.57 8.59 9.92
N TYR A 105 12.85 8.92 11.18
CA TYR A 105 12.06 8.53 12.34
C TYR A 105 11.21 9.70 12.86
N ASP A 106 10.11 9.36 13.51
CA ASP A 106 9.30 10.32 14.26
C ASP A 106 10.18 11.01 15.34
N PRO A 107 10.08 12.33 15.53
CA PRO A 107 10.92 13.05 16.49
C PRO A 107 10.54 12.80 17.96
N LYS A 108 9.34 12.27 18.22
CA LYS A 108 8.78 12.02 19.55
C LYS A 108 8.78 10.53 19.92
N GLN A 109 8.76 9.63 18.93
CA GLN A 109 8.69 8.18 19.12
C GLN A 109 9.70 7.45 18.24
N PRO A 110 10.21 6.27 18.62
CA PRO A 110 11.20 5.54 17.83
C PRO A 110 10.59 4.82 16.61
N PHE A 111 9.61 5.44 15.94
CA PHE A 111 8.91 4.88 14.80
C PHE A 111 9.50 5.40 13.49
N LEU A 112 9.86 4.48 12.59
CA LEU A 112 10.24 4.79 11.23
C LEU A 112 9.00 5.28 10.47
N ILE A 113 9.06 6.50 9.93
CA ILE A 113 7.94 7.12 9.23
C ILE A 113 8.19 7.23 7.72
N MET A 114 9.45 7.34 7.29
CA MET A 114 9.81 7.46 5.88
C MET A 114 11.11 6.73 5.55
N ILE A 115 11.17 6.23 4.32
CA ILE A 115 12.35 5.67 3.68
C ILE A 115 12.59 6.47 2.40
N ASP A 116 13.78 7.01 2.22
CA ASP A 116 14.15 7.85 1.07
C ASP A 116 13.19 9.02 0.85
N ASP A 117 12.87 9.72 1.94
CA ASP A 117 12.00 10.89 1.97
C ASP A 117 10.55 10.61 1.49
N LYS A 118 10.13 9.34 1.52
CA LYS A 118 8.78 8.92 1.15
C LYS A 118 8.16 8.05 2.24
N TYR A 119 6.85 8.22 2.41
CA TYR A 119 6.04 7.29 3.17
C TYR A 119 6.03 5.90 2.53
N PHE A 120 5.85 4.89 3.36
CA PHE A 120 5.88 3.49 2.95
C PHE A 120 4.84 2.65 3.70
N TRP A 121 4.65 1.42 3.23
CA TRP A 121 3.64 0.47 3.70
C TRP A 121 4.29 -0.82 4.21
N GLY A 122 3.63 -1.47 5.17
CA GLY A 122 3.96 -2.82 5.63
C GLY A 122 4.49 -2.95 7.04
N THR A 123 4.83 -1.84 7.71
CA THR A 123 5.22 -1.87 9.12
C THR A 123 4.48 -0.83 9.93
N ASP A 124 4.34 -1.09 11.23
CA ASP A 124 3.89 -0.09 12.21
C ASP A 124 5.09 0.49 12.97
N GLY A 125 5.84 1.38 12.30
CA GLY A 125 7.01 2.07 12.85
C GLY A 125 8.31 1.27 12.92
N GLY A 126 8.30 -0.01 12.53
CA GLY A 126 9.50 -0.84 12.42
C GLY A 126 10.36 -0.54 11.18
N VAL A 127 11.61 -1.01 11.19
CA VAL A 127 12.41 -1.10 9.95
C VAL A 127 11.97 -2.35 9.19
N PRO A 128 11.58 -2.25 7.91
CA PRO A 128 11.20 -3.42 7.13
C PRO A 128 12.29 -4.49 7.04
N LYS A 129 11.88 -5.74 6.91
CA LYS A 129 12.73 -6.91 6.72
C LYS A 129 12.75 -7.37 5.27
N GLU A 130 11.66 -7.16 4.55
CA GLU A 130 11.49 -7.62 3.18
C GLU A 130 10.84 -6.56 2.29
N ARG A 131 11.18 -6.60 1.00
CA ARG A 131 10.58 -5.76 -0.04
C ARG A 131 10.22 -6.59 -1.26
N ILE A 132 9.31 -6.06 -2.06
CA ILE A 132 9.11 -6.57 -3.42
C ILE A 132 10.39 -6.32 -4.23
N GLU A 133 10.87 -7.36 -4.90
CA GLU A 133 11.99 -7.27 -5.84
C GLU A 133 11.49 -7.08 -7.26
N SER A 134 10.51 -7.89 -7.66
CA SER A 134 9.97 -7.82 -9.01
C SER A 134 8.55 -8.36 -9.11
N VAL A 135 7.81 -7.74 -10.03
CA VAL A 135 6.52 -8.19 -10.50
C VAL A 135 6.61 -8.26 -12.02
N THR A 136 6.47 -9.46 -12.57
CA THR A 136 6.58 -9.70 -14.01
C THR A 136 5.31 -10.32 -14.56
N LEU A 137 4.89 -9.85 -15.73
CA LEU A 137 3.78 -10.41 -16.48
C LEU A 137 4.28 -10.80 -17.87
N GLN A 138 3.92 -12.01 -18.29
CA GLN A 138 4.06 -12.48 -19.65
C GLN A 138 2.68 -12.79 -20.21
N ASN A 139 2.37 -12.24 -21.39
CA ASN A 139 1.13 -12.45 -22.14
C ASN A 139 1.48 -12.81 -23.59
N GLY A 140 1.55 -14.11 -23.86
CA GLY A 140 2.09 -14.63 -25.12
C GLY A 140 3.53 -14.16 -25.35
N LYS A 141 3.74 -13.31 -26.36
CA LYS A 141 5.06 -12.73 -26.69
C LYS A 141 5.37 -11.43 -25.95
N HIS A 142 4.39 -10.80 -25.33
CA HIS A 142 4.61 -9.57 -24.58
C HIS A 142 5.08 -9.93 -23.18
N ARG A 143 6.15 -9.28 -22.72
CA ARG A 143 6.64 -9.37 -21.35
C ARG A 143 6.80 -7.97 -20.80
N ILE A 144 6.28 -7.75 -19.61
CA ILE A 144 6.53 -6.53 -18.84
C ILE A 144 7.06 -6.88 -17.46
N THR A 145 7.89 -5.99 -16.96
CA THR A 145 8.26 -5.91 -15.54
C THR A 145 7.67 -4.59 -15.05
N LEU A 146 7.01 -4.61 -13.89
CA LEU A 146 6.51 -3.37 -13.31
C LEU A 146 7.70 -2.45 -12.98
N PRO A 147 7.56 -1.13 -13.20
CA PRO A 147 8.64 -0.17 -12.92
C PRO A 147 8.87 -0.04 -11.41
N ASP A 148 10.03 0.46 -11.01
CA ASP A 148 10.39 0.68 -9.60
C ASP A 148 9.33 1.52 -8.86
N SER A 149 8.74 2.51 -9.53
CA SER A 149 7.68 3.35 -8.96
C SER A 149 6.43 2.56 -8.55
N ALA A 150 6.19 1.39 -9.16
CA ALA A 150 5.06 0.54 -8.80
C ALA A 150 5.30 -0.23 -7.49
N ILE A 151 6.56 -0.59 -7.21
CA ILE A 151 6.95 -1.48 -6.11
C ILE A 151 7.67 -0.74 -4.97
N SER A 152 8.14 0.48 -5.19
CA SER A 152 8.76 1.31 -4.16
C SER A 152 7.78 1.62 -3.04
N GLY A 153 8.24 1.61 -1.79
CA GLY A 153 7.40 1.86 -0.62
C GLY A 153 6.48 0.69 -0.23
N ILE A 154 6.62 -0.47 -0.87
CA ILE A 154 5.84 -1.69 -0.57
C ILE A 154 6.74 -2.70 0.13
N TYR A 155 6.51 -2.90 1.42
CA TYR A 155 7.29 -3.80 2.26
C TYR A 155 6.44 -4.88 2.94
N GLU A 156 7.13 -5.86 3.51
CA GLU A 156 6.51 -6.98 4.23
C GLU A 156 5.46 -7.71 3.39
N PRO A 157 5.81 -8.11 2.14
CA PRO A 157 4.87 -8.81 1.29
C PRO A 157 4.55 -10.19 1.86
N ASN A 158 3.26 -10.54 1.96
CA ASN A 158 2.86 -11.89 2.28
C ASN A 158 2.38 -12.57 0.99
N PHE A 159 3.09 -13.61 0.55
CA PHE A 159 2.64 -14.43 -0.59
C PHE A 159 1.84 -15.62 -0.09
N CYS A 160 2.52 -16.53 0.62
CA CYS A 160 1.92 -17.72 1.18
C CYS A 160 2.56 -18.07 2.51
N ASP A 161 1.72 -18.55 3.42
CA ASP A 161 2.16 -19.13 4.69
C ASP A 161 2.18 -20.64 4.56
N ASN A 162 3.22 -21.24 5.13
CA ASN A 162 3.31 -22.69 5.27
C ASN A 162 2.88 -23.09 6.67
N ASP A 163 2.08 -24.15 6.75
CA ASP A 163 1.81 -24.83 8.00
C ASP A 163 3.12 -25.29 8.64
N LYS A 164 3.30 -24.97 9.92
CA LYS A 164 4.58 -25.14 10.62
C LYS A 164 4.99 -26.61 10.72
N GLU A 165 4.01 -27.51 10.79
CA GLU A 165 4.20 -28.95 10.99
C GLU A 165 4.30 -29.70 9.67
N THR A 166 3.33 -29.51 8.78
CA THR A 166 3.21 -30.25 7.51
C THR A 166 4.01 -29.64 6.37
N LYS A 167 4.49 -28.39 6.53
CA LYS A 167 5.18 -27.59 5.49
C LYS A 167 4.36 -27.40 4.20
N LYS A 168 3.05 -27.62 4.28
CA LYS A 168 2.10 -27.36 3.18
C LYS A 168 1.61 -25.91 3.26
N VAL A 169 1.30 -25.31 2.11
CA VAL A 169 0.69 -23.99 2.06
C VAL A 169 -0.64 -24.02 2.83
N SER A 170 -0.74 -23.21 3.88
CA SER A 170 -1.93 -23.07 4.73
C SER A 170 -2.76 -21.84 4.35
N HIS A 171 -2.12 -20.78 3.88
CA HIS A 171 -2.77 -19.53 3.50
C HIS A 171 -2.08 -18.91 2.29
N ILE A 172 -2.87 -18.24 1.43
CA ILE A 172 -2.39 -17.53 0.24
C ILE A 172 -2.95 -16.11 0.31
N SER A 173 -2.08 -15.13 0.50
CA SER A 173 -2.45 -13.73 0.67
C SER A 173 -2.42 -12.94 -0.64
N CYS A 174 -2.15 -13.59 -1.77
CA CYS A 174 -2.09 -12.97 -3.08
C CYS A 174 -2.99 -13.67 -4.11
N LYS A 175 -3.65 -12.88 -4.97
CA LYS A 175 -4.56 -13.35 -6.02
C LYS A 175 -4.35 -12.55 -7.29
N THR A 176 -4.68 -13.15 -8.43
CA THR A 176 -4.60 -12.44 -9.72
C THR A 176 -5.88 -12.65 -10.51
N PHE A 177 -6.31 -11.59 -11.18
CA PHE A 177 -7.59 -11.54 -11.88
C PHE A 177 -7.41 -10.94 -13.28
N GLN A 178 -8.29 -11.32 -14.19
CA GLN A 178 -8.40 -10.76 -15.53
C GLN A 178 -9.81 -10.21 -15.75
N SER A 179 -9.92 -9.00 -16.29
CA SER A 179 -11.20 -8.45 -16.73
C SER A 179 -11.86 -9.34 -17.79
N VAL A 180 -13.20 -9.26 -17.89
CA VAL A 180 -13.97 -10.05 -18.87
C VAL A 180 -13.57 -9.71 -20.31
N ASP A 181 -13.29 -8.43 -20.59
CA ASP A 181 -12.81 -7.97 -21.89
C ASP A 181 -11.33 -8.29 -22.17
N LYS A 182 -10.64 -8.94 -21.22
CA LYS A 182 -9.23 -9.34 -21.27
C LYS A 182 -8.22 -8.19 -21.39
N LYS A 183 -8.65 -6.93 -21.23
CA LYS A 183 -7.78 -5.76 -21.34
C LYS A 183 -7.03 -5.43 -20.05
N ARG A 184 -7.51 -5.91 -18.90
CA ARG A 184 -6.95 -5.58 -17.59
C ARG A 184 -6.59 -6.82 -16.81
N ILE A 185 -5.47 -6.73 -16.11
CA ILE A 185 -4.98 -7.73 -15.19
C ILE A 185 -4.75 -7.03 -13.85
N TYR A 186 -5.22 -7.68 -12.79
CA TYR A 186 -5.09 -7.21 -11.42
C TYR A 186 -4.23 -8.19 -10.64
N ILE A 187 -3.30 -7.66 -9.87
CA ILE A 187 -2.50 -8.43 -8.92
C ILE A 187 -2.80 -7.86 -7.55
N TYR A 188 -3.55 -8.64 -6.77
CA TYR A 188 -4.03 -8.29 -5.45
C TYR A 188 -3.19 -8.98 -4.38
N MET A 189 -2.85 -8.26 -3.31
CA MET A 189 -2.09 -8.78 -2.17
C MET A 189 -2.63 -8.20 -0.87
N GLN A 190 -2.61 -9.00 0.19
CA GLN A 190 -2.72 -8.56 1.57
C GLN A 190 -1.38 -8.77 2.25
N ASN A 191 -0.83 -7.69 2.81
CA ASN A 191 0.53 -7.61 3.31
C ASN A 191 0.55 -7.05 4.72
N SER A 192 1.54 -7.43 5.53
CA SER A 192 1.64 -7.06 6.94
C SER A 192 2.95 -7.58 7.55
N ASP A 193 3.47 -6.86 8.55
CA ASP A 193 4.43 -7.37 9.54
C ASP A 193 3.75 -7.97 10.80
N GLY A 194 2.42 -7.96 10.83
CA GLY A 194 1.57 -8.31 11.98
C GLY A 194 0.78 -7.13 12.54
N ALA A 195 1.27 -5.90 12.42
CA ALA A 195 0.62 -4.67 12.90
C ALA A 195 0.33 -3.66 11.78
N GLY A 196 1.23 -3.55 10.79
CA GLY A 196 1.15 -2.65 9.65
C GLY A 196 0.41 -3.25 8.44
N GLY A 197 -0.78 -3.78 8.66
CA GLY A 197 -1.59 -4.43 7.61
C GLY A 197 -2.08 -3.48 6.52
N TYR A 198 -2.00 -3.92 5.26
CA TYR A 198 -2.53 -3.19 4.10
C TYR A 198 -2.91 -4.17 2.97
N GLU A 199 -3.79 -3.73 2.09
CA GLU A 199 -4.03 -4.39 0.80
C GLU A 199 -3.44 -3.56 -0.34
N LEU A 200 -2.99 -4.24 -1.39
CA LEU A 200 -2.37 -3.64 -2.56
C LEU A 200 -2.93 -4.30 -3.82
N THR A 201 -3.36 -3.48 -4.78
CA THR A 201 -3.72 -3.93 -6.12
C THR A 201 -2.87 -3.23 -7.16
N TRP A 202 -2.01 -3.96 -7.87
CA TRP A 202 -1.43 -3.43 -9.12
C TRP A 202 -2.39 -3.64 -10.28
N ILE A 203 -2.50 -2.61 -11.12
CA ILE A 203 -3.36 -2.60 -12.31
C ILE A 203 -2.48 -2.56 -13.54
N ILE A 204 -2.65 -3.56 -14.39
CA ILE A 204 -2.03 -3.62 -15.71
C ILE A 204 -3.15 -3.52 -16.73
N GLN A 205 -3.06 -2.56 -17.64
CA GLN A 205 -4.02 -2.36 -18.73
C GLN A 205 -3.31 -2.41 -20.07
N ASP A 206 -3.84 -3.20 -21.01
CA ASP A 206 -3.32 -3.35 -22.37
C ASP A 206 -1.80 -3.67 -22.39
N ASN A 207 -1.38 -4.57 -21.49
CA ASN A 207 0.02 -4.95 -21.24
C ASN A 207 0.94 -3.78 -20.82
N LYS A 208 0.40 -2.75 -20.17
CA LYS A 208 1.19 -1.65 -19.58
C LYS A 208 0.79 -1.46 -18.13
N TYR A 209 1.76 -1.10 -17.29
CA TYR A 209 1.46 -0.70 -15.93
C TYR A 209 0.60 0.56 -15.95
N TYR A 210 -0.59 0.49 -15.33
CA TYR A 210 -1.54 1.59 -15.28
C TYR A 210 -1.41 2.38 -13.97
N GLY A 211 -1.27 1.66 -12.85
CA GLY A 211 -1.20 2.25 -11.52
C GLY A 211 -1.38 1.20 -10.45
N ARG A 212 -1.44 1.63 -9.19
CA ARG A 212 -1.72 0.77 -8.04
C ARG A 212 -2.74 1.43 -7.13
N ILE A 213 -3.35 0.60 -6.28
CA ILE A 213 -4.28 1.01 -5.25
C ILE A 213 -3.85 0.38 -3.94
N ILE A 214 -3.89 1.14 -2.86
CA ILE A 214 -3.44 0.74 -1.53
C ILE A 214 -4.44 1.23 -0.49
N ASP A 215 -4.90 0.32 0.35
CA ASP A 215 -5.84 0.62 1.43
C ASP A 215 -5.41 -0.10 2.72
N TYR A 216 -5.82 0.44 3.87
CA TYR A 216 -5.39 0.00 5.21
C TYR A 216 -6.46 0.36 6.25
N GLY A 217 -6.29 -0.09 7.49
CA GLY A 217 -7.15 0.30 8.62
C GLY A 217 -8.46 -0.47 8.72
N PHE A 218 -8.46 -1.73 8.28
CA PHE A 218 -9.58 -2.66 8.34
C PHE A 218 -9.46 -3.69 9.49
#